data_AF-A0A2S9GC76-F1
#
_entry.id   AF-A0A2S9GC76-F1
#
_cell.length_a   1.000
_cell.length_b   1.000
_cell.length_c   1.000
_cell.angle_alpha   90.00
_cell.angle_beta   90.00
_cell.angle_gamma   90.00
#
_symmetry.space_group_name_H-M   'P 1'
#
loop_
_entity.id
_entity.type
_entity.pdbx_description
1 polymer ?
#
loop_
_entity_poly.entity_id
_entity_poly.type
_entity_poly.pdbx_seq_one_letter_code
_entity_poly.pdbx_strand_id
1 'polypeptide(L)'
;RPEISAPPAWPSLWGTEVDYSYDTVPQSGTAGFAHNWPRGHTLGGSSSINAMVHLRGHKSDFDGWAKSGCVGWDYESVLPYFRRM
;
A
#
# COMPACT_ATOMS: atom_id res chain seq x y z
N ARG A 1 -14.40 14.94 5.57
CA ARG A 1 -14.38 13.96 4.46
C ARG A 1 -15.18 12.70 4.83
N PRO A 2 -16.50 12.70 4.64
CA PRO A 2 -17.33 11.49 4.82
C PRO A 2 -16.91 10.32 3.91
N GLU A 3 -16.29 10.62 2.77
CA GLU A 3 -15.85 9.65 1.76
C GLU A 3 -14.81 8.67 2.31
N ILE A 4 -14.02 9.06 3.32
CA ILE A 4 -13.07 8.18 4.02
C ILE A 4 -13.79 6.97 4.62
N SER A 5 -15.02 7.16 5.11
CA SER A 5 -15.82 6.11 5.72
C SER A 5 -16.72 5.38 4.71
N ALA A 6 -16.66 5.73 3.43
CA ALA A 6 -17.46 5.13 2.37
C ALA A 6 -16.55 4.34 1.41
N PRO A 7 -16.38 3.01 1.59
CA PRO A 7 -15.41 2.24 0.82
C PRO A 7 -15.46 2.41 -0.71
N PRO A 8 -16.64 2.46 -1.38
CA PRO A 8 -16.69 2.67 -2.83
C PRO A 8 -16.17 4.04 -3.29
N ALA A 9 -16.10 5.03 -2.40
CA ALA A 9 -15.67 6.39 -2.70
C ALA A 9 -14.14 6.56 -2.66
N TRP A 10 -13.37 5.53 -2.34
CA TRP A 10 -11.92 5.62 -2.15
C TRP A 10 -11.15 6.31 -3.30
N PRO A 11 -11.47 6.17 -4.60
CA PRO A 11 -10.74 6.86 -5.66
C PRO A 11 -10.95 8.38 -5.62
N SER A 12 -12.07 8.85 -5.06
CA SER A 12 -12.38 10.28 -4.95
C SER A 12 -11.55 11.02 -3.90
N LEU A 13 -10.81 10.27 -3.06
CA LEU A 13 -9.94 10.84 -2.03
C LEU A 13 -8.58 11.28 -2.58
N TRP A 14 -8.17 10.76 -3.74
CA TRP A 14 -6.89 11.10 -4.38
C TRP A 14 -6.87 12.55 -4.89
N GLY A 15 -5.75 13.24 -4.71
CA GLY A 15 -5.61 14.64 -5.11
C GLY A 15 -6.33 15.64 -4.19
N THR A 16 -6.90 15.19 -3.08
CA THR A 16 -7.60 16.04 -2.10
C THR A 16 -6.69 16.42 -0.93
N GLU A 17 -7.20 17.19 0.03
CA GLU A 17 -6.45 17.60 1.22
C GLU A 17 -6.00 16.44 2.13
N VAL A 18 -6.62 15.27 1.99
CA VAL A 18 -6.26 14.05 2.74
C VAL A 18 -5.27 13.15 1.98
N ASP A 19 -4.71 13.64 0.88
CA ASP A 19 -3.68 13.00 0.09
C ASP A 19 -2.47 13.94 -0.07
N TYR A 20 -1.27 13.47 0.25
CA TYR A 20 -0.04 14.21 -0.02
C TYR A 20 0.16 14.48 -1.52
N SER A 21 -0.48 13.71 -2.39
CA SER A 21 -0.57 13.96 -3.84
C SER A 21 0.81 14.06 -4.51
N TYR A 22 1.71 13.13 -4.18
CA TYR A 22 3.04 13.09 -4.80
C TYR A 22 2.97 12.75 -6.28
N ASP A 23 3.91 13.29 -7.05
CA ASP A 23 4.20 12.84 -8.41
C ASP A 23 5.61 12.25 -8.46
N THR A 24 5.78 11.17 -9.21
CA THR A 24 7.12 10.66 -9.53
C THR A 24 7.85 11.64 -10.45
N VAL A 25 9.19 11.57 -10.50
CA VAL A 25 9.92 12.11 -11.66
C VAL A 25 9.47 11.39 -12.95
N PRO A 26 9.62 11.99 -14.14
CA PRO A 26 9.38 11.33 -15.41
C PRO A 26 10.08 9.98 -15.51
N GLN A 27 9.35 8.93 -15.88
CA GLN A 27 9.88 7.57 -15.98
C GLN A 27 10.16 7.20 -17.45
N SER A 28 11.41 6.82 -17.76
CA SER A 28 11.82 6.47 -19.12
C SER A 28 11.11 5.22 -19.65
N GLY A 29 10.80 4.26 -18.76
CA GLY A 29 10.09 3.02 -19.10
C GLY A 29 8.59 3.20 -19.44
N THR A 30 8.04 4.40 -19.28
CA THR A 30 6.62 4.70 -19.50
C THR A 30 6.45 5.95 -20.36
N ALA A 31 7.18 6.03 -21.48
CA ALA A 31 7.12 7.16 -22.42
C ALA A 31 7.40 8.54 -21.78
N GLY A 32 8.14 8.61 -20.67
CA GLY A 32 8.46 9.86 -19.98
C GLY A 32 7.33 10.41 -19.10
N PHE A 33 6.28 9.64 -18.81
CA PHE A 33 5.23 10.08 -17.89
C PHE A 33 5.73 10.19 -16.45
N ALA A 34 5.31 11.27 -15.77
CA ALA A 34 5.28 11.34 -14.31
C ALA A 34 3.94 10.75 -13.84
N HIS A 35 3.98 9.96 -12.75
CA HIS A 35 2.80 9.27 -12.24
C HIS A 35 2.38 9.83 -10.89
N ASN A 36 1.08 9.97 -10.70
CA ASN A 36 0.51 10.32 -9.42
C ASN A 36 0.58 9.13 -8.44
N TRP A 37 1.17 9.36 -7.27
CA TRP A 37 1.37 8.40 -6.20
C TRP A 37 0.63 8.85 -4.92
N PRO A 38 -0.67 8.51 -4.79
CA PRO A 38 -1.48 8.96 -3.67
C PRO A 38 -1.00 8.34 -2.34
N ARG A 39 -0.84 9.18 -1.31
CA ARG A 39 -0.40 8.81 0.04
C ARG A 39 -1.24 9.57 1.06
N GLY A 40 -1.94 8.84 1.94
CA GLY A 40 -2.85 9.45 2.91
C GLY A 40 -2.16 10.45 3.85
N HIS A 41 -2.66 11.68 3.85
CA HIS A 41 -2.32 12.82 4.70
C HIS A 41 -3.45 13.08 5.71
N THR A 42 -3.75 12.07 6.52
CA THR A 42 -4.77 12.13 7.58
C THR A 42 -4.49 11.05 8.62
N LEU A 43 -5.24 11.04 9.73
CA LEU A 43 -5.14 9.97 10.73
C LEU A 43 -5.50 8.61 10.10
N GLY A 44 -4.71 7.58 10.43
CA GLY A 44 -4.74 6.28 9.75
C GLY A 44 -3.89 6.23 8.48
N GLY A 45 -3.39 7.37 8.00
CA GLY A 45 -2.49 7.48 6.86
C GLY A 45 -3.13 6.91 5.60
N SER A 46 -2.37 6.10 4.86
CA SER A 46 -2.87 5.51 3.61
C SER A 46 -3.92 4.44 3.79
N SER A 47 -4.08 3.87 4.99
CA SER A 47 -5.20 2.96 5.28
C SER A 47 -6.56 3.66 5.19
N SER A 48 -6.59 4.99 5.36
CA SER A 48 -7.82 5.80 5.28
C SER A 48 -8.20 6.20 3.85
N ILE A 49 -7.35 5.93 2.85
CA ILE A 49 -7.59 6.31 1.43
C ILE A 49 -7.37 5.13 0.46
N ASN A 50 -7.22 3.91 0.98
CA ASN A 50 -6.97 2.71 0.16
C ASN A 50 -8.28 2.06 -0.32
N ALA A 51 -8.14 1.04 -1.17
CA ALA A 51 -9.27 0.28 -1.70
C ALA A 51 -9.84 -0.78 -0.73
N MET A 52 -9.47 -0.76 0.55
CA MET A 52 -9.90 -1.72 1.58
C MET A 52 -9.54 -3.20 1.31
N VAL A 53 -8.65 -3.47 0.36
CA VAL A 53 -8.24 -4.82 -0.02
C VAL A 53 -7.26 -5.39 1.01
N HIS A 54 -7.58 -6.56 1.55
CA HIS A 54 -6.67 -7.33 2.40
C HIS A 54 -6.09 -8.52 1.63
N LEU A 55 -4.78 -8.46 1.36
CA LEU A 55 -4.00 -9.55 0.78
C LEU A 55 -2.82 -9.82 1.71
N ARG A 56 -2.63 -11.09 2.08
CA ARG A 56 -1.43 -11.49 2.86
C ARG A 56 -0.18 -11.46 1.99
N GLY A 57 -0.29 -11.90 0.73
CA GLY A 57 0.85 -12.23 -0.13
C GLY A 57 1.00 -13.75 -0.31
N HIS A 58 1.84 -14.17 -1.24
CA HIS A 58 2.12 -15.59 -1.47
C HIS A 58 3.30 -16.05 -0.62
N LYS A 59 3.34 -17.34 -0.24
CA LYS A 59 4.42 -17.91 0.58
C LYS A 59 5.81 -17.62 0.00
N SER A 60 5.97 -17.65 -1.32
CA SER A 60 7.24 -17.38 -1.99
C SER A 60 7.77 -15.96 -1.74
N ASP A 61 6.91 -14.99 -1.50
CA ASP A 61 7.30 -13.60 -1.30
C ASP A 61 8.10 -13.48 0.01
N PHE A 62 7.56 -14.07 1.07
CA PHE A 62 8.16 -14.13 2.42
C PHE A 62 9.39 -15.03 2.46
N ASP A 63 9.31 -16.22 1.87
CA ASP A 63 10.48 -17.09 1.77
C ASP A 63 11.61 -16.43 0.96
N GLY A 64 11.26 -15.59 -0.03
CA GLY A 64 12.19 -14.76 -0.78
C GLY A 64 12.90 -13.72 0.09
N TRP A 65 12.18 -13.07 1.02
CA TRP A 65 12.79 -12.15 2.00
C TRP A 65 13.80 -12.87 2.89
N ALA A 66 13.43 -14.03 3.44
CA ALA A 66 14.34 -14.83 4.26
C ALA A 66 15.62 -15.22 3.50
N LYS A 67 15.47 -15.66 2.24
CA LYS A 67 16.62 -15.96 1.35
C LYS A 67 17.48 -14.74 1.05
N SER A 68 16.89 -13.54 1.06
CA SER A 68 17.59 -12.28 0.84
C SER A 68 18.31 -11.74 2.09
N GLY A 69 18.31 -12.50 3.18
CA GLY A 69 19.01 -12.15 4.42
C GLY A 69 18.10 -11.69 5.56
N CYS A 70 16.79 -11.55 5.34
CA CYS A 70 15.81 -11.23 6.38
C CYS A 70 15.45 -12.50 7.18
N VAL A 71 16.40 -13.05 7.93
CA VAL A 71 16.19 -14.28 8.71
C VAL A 71 14.98 -14.14 9.65
N GLY A 72 14.10 -15.16 9.67
CA GLY A 72 12.85 -15.14 10.44
C GLY A 72 11.67 -14.43 9.77
N TRP A 73 11.83 -13.98 8.52
CA TRP A 73 10.74 -13.41 7.70
C TRP A 73 10.16 -14.38 6.67
N ASP A 74 10.49 -15.68 6.76
CA ASP A 74 9.85 -16.71 5.93
C ASP A 74 8.37 -16.88 6.31
N TYR A 75 7.58 -17.49 5.43
CA TYR A 75 6.13 -17.53 5.61
C TYR A 75 5.69 -18.22 6.91
N GLU A 76 6.38 -19.28 7.34
CA GLU A 76 6.02 -20.00 8.55
C GLU A 76 6.26 -19.15 9.80
N SER A 77 7.37 -18.39 9.80
CA SER A 77 7.70 -17.46 10.88
C SER A 77 6.70 -16.32 11.02
N VAL A 78 6.17 -15.79 9.92
CA VAL A 78 5.23 -14.64 9.94
C VAL A 78 3.75 -15.05 10.08
N LEU A 79 3.39 -16.29 9.72
CA LEU A 79 2.01 -16.79 9.72
C LEU A 79 1.28 -16.61 11.07
N PRO A 80 1.90 -16.84 12.25
CA PRO A 80 1.23 -16.60 13.53
C PRO A 80 0.79 -15.15 13.72
N TYR A 81 1.52 -14.18 13.17
CA TYR A 81 1.16 -12.77 13.25
C TYR A 81 0.00 -12.45 12.31
N PHE A 82 0.01 -12.98 11.07
CA PHE A 82 -1.12 -12.86 10.14
C PHE A 82 -2.41 -13.48 10.66
N ARG A 83 -2.34 -14.46 11.56
CA ARG A 83 -3.51 -15.08 12.21
C ARG A 83 -4.03 -14.32 13.42
N ARG A 84 -3.25 -13.42 14.01
CA ARG A 84 -3.63 -12.60 15.18
C ARG A 84 -4.29 -11.27 14.81
N MET A 85 -4.07 -10.80 13.58
CA MET A 85 -4.71 -9.62 13.01
C MET A 85 -6.16 -9.93 12.64
#